data_AF-W7DJT4-F1
#
_entry.id   AF-W7DJT4-F1
#
_cell.length_a   1.000
_cell.length_b   1.000
_cell.length_c   1.000
_cell.angle_alpha   90.00
_cell.angle_beta   90.00
_cell.angle_gamma   90.00
#
_symmetry.space_group_name_H-M   'P 1'
#
loop_
_entity.id
_entity.type
_entity.pdbx_description
1 polymer ?
#
loop_
_entity_poly.entity_id
_entity_poly.type
_entity_poly.pdbx_seq_one_letter_code
_entity_poly.pdbx_strand_id
1 'polypeptide(L)'
;MRKKQSKKNKRKNYKKANDKSASLENENKDLTAKLSALQEGAHPDYVDEVVTLAKAKGNEDIGKAIGEVLEKFPSFKGDKEDNGAKGMNVFAKGEHQSKNKSGSIVDQFKAAWNK
;
A
#
# COMPACT_ATOMS: atom_id res chain seq x y z
N MET A 1 -39.40 -32.15 -7.21
CA MET A 1 -38.73 -30.88 -7.62
C MET A 1 -37.82 -30.25 -6.55
N ARG A 2 -38.23 -30.12 -5.28
CA ARG A 2 -37.46 -29.44 -4.20
C ARG A 2 -35.99 -29.89 -4.01
N LYS A 3 -35.69 -31.21 -4.07
CA LYS A 3 -34.31 -31.73 -3.94
C LYS A 3 -33.38 -31.29 -5.09
N LYS A 4 -33.89 -31.12 -6.32
CA LYS A 4 -33.10 -30.61 -7.47
C LYS A 4 -32.78 -29.11 -7.31
N GLN A 5 -33.73 -28.30 -6.83
CA GLN A 5 -33.50 -26.88 -6.53
C GLN A 5 -32.46 -26.69 -5.39
N SER A 6 -32.56 -27.47 -4.31
CA SER A 6 -31.59 -27.44 -3.22
C SER A 6 -30.17 -27.76 -3.68
N LYS A 7 -29.98 -28.82 -4.49
CA LYS A 7 -28.66 -29.17 -5.07
C LYS A 7 -28.12 -28.08 -6.01
N LYS A 8 -28.98 -27.44 -6.81
CA LYS A 8 -28.60 -26.33 -7.71
C LYS A 8 -28.14 -25.10 -6.91
N ASN A 9 -28.83 -24.78 -5.80
CA ASN A 9 -28.42 -23.68 -4.92
C ASN A 9 -27.09 -23.96 -4.22
N LYS A 10 -26.87 -25.18 -3.72
CA LYS A 10 -25.58 -25.55 -3.11
C LYS A 10 -24.42 -25.42 -4.10
N ARG A 11 -24.57 -25.91 -5.33
CA ARG A 11 -23.54 -25.76 -6.39
C ARG A 11 -23.26 -24.30 -6.75
N LYS A 12 -24.32 -23.48 -6.84
CA LYS A 12 -24.17 -22.03 -7.09
C LYS A 12 -23.41 -21.33 -5.97
N ASN A 13 -23.72 -21.65 -4.72
CA ASN A 13 -23.03 -21.04 -3.57
C ASN A 13 -21.57 -21.48 -3.50
N TYR A 14 -21.28 -22.76 -3.78
CA TYR A 14 -19.90 -23.26 -3.84
C TYR A 14 -19.10 -22.58 -4.96
N LYS A 15 -19.68 -22.44 -6.16
CA LYS A 15 -19.05 -21.71 -7.26
C LYS A 15 -18.74 -20.26 -6.87
N LYS A 16 -19.71 -19.55 -6.29
CA LYS A 16 -19.52 -18.16 -5.83
C LYS A 16 -18.42 -18.05 -4.77
N ALA A 17 -18.36 -18.99 -3.83
CA ALA A 17 -17.31 -19.02 -2.80
C ALA A 17 -15.93 -19.24 -3.43
N ASN A 18 -15.82 -20.19 -4.36
CA ASN A 18 -14.58 -20.46 -5.08
C ASN A 18 -14.11 -19.28 -5.94
N ASP A 19 -15.03 -18.68 -6.70
CA ASP A 19 -14.74 -17.49 -7.51
C ASP A 19 -14.25 -16.32 -6.62
N LYS A 20 -14.85 -16.15 -5.42
CA LYS A 20 -14.43 -15.13 -4.45
C LYS A 20 -13.05 -15.43 -3.86
N SER A 21 -12.78 -16.69 -3.47
CA SER A 21 -11.46 -17.09 -2.98
C SER A 21 -10.37 -16.84 -4.02
N ALA A 22 -10.59 -17.23 -5.28
CA ALA A 22 -9.64 -16.97 -6.36
C ALA A 22 -9.39 -15.47 -6.57
N SER A 23 -10.44 -14.65 -6.48
CA SER A 23 -10.31 -13.19 -6.56
C SER A 23 -9.46 -12.62 -5.42
N LEU A 24 -9.73 -13.04 -4.17
CA LEU A 24 -9.00 -12.56 -2.99
C LEU A 24 -7.54 -13.04 -2.99
N GLU A 25 -7.27 -14.25 -3.47
CA GLU A 25 -5.91 -14.75 -3.62
C GLU A 25 -5.12 -13.93 -4.64
N ASN A 26 -5.74 -13.56 -5.76
CA ASN A 26 -5.10 -12.70 -6.76
C ASN A 26 -4.82 -11.30 -6.21
N GLU A 27 -5.76 -10.73 -5.46
CA GLU A 27 -5.59 -9.42 -4.82
C GLU A 27 -4.50 -9.45 -3.74
N ASN A 28 -4.45 -10.49 -2.91
CA ASN A 28 -3.38 -10.67 -1.92
C ASN A 28 -2.01 -10.79 -2.58
N LYS A 29 -1.90 -11.54 -3.69
CA LYS A 29 -0.65 -11.65 -4.46
C LYS A 29 -0.24 -10.30 -5.04
N ASP A 30 -1.20 -9.54 -5.54
CA ASP A 30 -0.95 -8.21 -6.09
C ASP A 30 -0.48 -7.23 -5.02
N LEU A 31 -1.17 -7.15 -3.88
CA LEU A 31 -0.80 -6.30 -2.76
C LEU A 31 0.57 -6.67 -2.18
N THR A 32 0.83 -7.98 -2.02
CA THR A 32 2.15 -8.46 -1.58
C THR A 32 3.25 -8.04 -2.55
N ALA A 33 3.01 -8.15 -3.86
CA ALA A 33 3.95 -7.71 -4.87
C ALA A 33 4.26 -6.22 -4.80
N LYS A 34 3.22 -5.38 -4.63
CA LYS A 34 3.37 -3.92 -4.48
C LYS A 34 4.17 -3.57 -3.23
N LEU A 35 3.91 -4.25 -2.11
CA LEU A 35 4.66 -4.07 -0.88
C LEU A 35 6.13 -4.45 -1.06
N SER A 36 6.41 -5.60 -1.67
CA SER A 36 7.79 -6.01 -1.97
C SER A 36 8.49 -5.00 -2.87
N ALA A 37 7.81 -4.45 -3.88
CA ALA A 37 8.41 -3.45 -4.76
C ALA A 37 8.81 -2.17 -4.01
N LEU A 38 7.92 -1.67 -3.13
CA LEU A 38 8.23 -0.54 -2.27
C LEU A 38 9.39 -0.84 -1.30
N GLN A 39 9.44 -2.04 -0.73
CA GLN A 39 10.52 -2.48 0.15
C GLN A 39 11.88 -2.56 -0.56
N GLU A 40 11.88 -2.99 -1.82
CA GLU A 40 13.07 -3.03 -2.69
C GLU A 40 13.47 -1.64 -3.22
N GLY A 41 12.69 -0.60 -2.89
CA GLY A 41 13.00 0.80 -3.22
C GLY A 41 12.44 1.27 -4.57
N ALA A 42 11.40 0.62 -5.09
CA ALA A 42 10.64 1.15 -6.22
C ALA A 42 9.98 2.49 -5.85
N HIS A 43 9.94 3.42 -6.81
CA HIS A 43 9.28 4.70 -6.67
C HIS A 43 7.75 4.50 -6.54
N PRO A 44 7.06 5.19 -5.60
CA PRO A 44 5.62 5.01 -5.37
C PRO A 44 4.76 5.13 -6.62
N ASP A 45 5.08 6.08 -7.51
CA ASP A 45 4.30 6.33 -8.74
C ASP A 45 4.47 5.23 -9.80
N TYR A 46 5.53 4.42 -9.72
CA TYR A 46 5.85 3.39 -10.71
C TYR A 46 5.72 1.96 -10.16
N VAL A 47 5.21 1.78 -8.93
CA VAL A 47 5.07 0.45 -8.30
C VAL A 47 4.25 -0.51 -9.18
N ASP A 48 3.15 -0.02 -9.77
CA ASP A 48 2.27 -0.86 -10.59
C ASP A 48 2.98 -1.32 -11.89
N GLU A 49 3.82 -0.46 -12.48
CA GLU A 49 4.61 -0.78 -13.67
C GLU A 49 5.70 -1.81 -13.34
N VAL A 50 6.41 -1.63 -12.23
CA VAL A 50 7.43 -2.57 -11.74
C VAL A 50 6.81 -3.94 -11.45
N VAL A 51 5.66 -4.00 -10.78
CA VAL A 51 4.95 -5.25 -10.51
C VAL A 51 4.48 -5.91 -11.80
N THR A 52 4.01 -5.14 -12.78
CA THR A 52 3.59 -5.67 -14.09
C THR A 52 4.76 -6.30 -14.84
N LEU A 53 5.90 -5.63 -14.88
CA LEU A 53 7.12 -6.15 -15.49
C LEU A 53 7.65 -7.39 -14.77
N ALA A 54 7.60 -7.40 -13.43
CA ALA A 54 7.99 -8.54 -12.61
C ALA A 54 7.10 -9.77 -12.87
N LYS A 55 5.78 -9.58 -12.97
CA LYS A 55 4.84 -10.65 -13.34
C LYS A 55 5.06 -11.16 -14.76
N ALA A 56 5.32 -10.26 -15.72
CA ALA A 56 5.59 -10.63 -17.11
C ALA A 56 6.87 -11.48 -17.26
N LYS A 57 7.82 -11.32 -16.33
CA LYS A 57 9.04 -12.14 -16.26
C LYS A 57 8.77 -13.61 -15.91
N GLY A 58 7.58 -13.94 -15.40
CA GLY A 58 7.16 -15.32 -15.13
C GLY A 58 7.95 -16.01 -14.03
N ASN A 59 8.62 -15.25 -13.15
CA ASN A 59 9.39 -15.82 -12.05
C ASN A 59 8.44 -16.30 -10.93
N GLU A 60 8.76 -17.44 -10.30
CA GLU A 60 7.96 -17.98 -9.19
C GLU A 60 8.02 -17.07 -7.94
N ASP A 61 9.14 -16.36 -7.78
CA ASP A 61 9.37 -15.39 -6.71
C ASP A 61 9.31 -13.96 -7.27
N ILE A 62 8.18 -13.30 -7.00
CA ILE A 62 7.92 -11.93 -7.43
C ILE A 62 8.94 -10.94 -6.84
N GLY A 63 9.42 -11.16 -5.61
CA GLY A 63 10.39 -10.26 -4.98
C GLY A 63 11.71 -10.21 -5.74
N LYS A 64 12.23 -11.39 -6.12
CA LYS A 64 13.43 -11.50 -6.97
C LYS A 64 13.23 -10.85 -8.33
N ALA A 65 12.08 -11.09 -8.95
CA ALA A 65 11.78 -10.49 -10.25
C ALA A 65 11.74 -8.95 -10.18
N ILE A 66 11.21 -8.39 -9.08
CA ILE A 66 11.23 -6.94 -8.84
C ILE A 66 12.65 -6.42 -8.71
N GLY A 67 13.50 -7.06 -7.90
CA GLY A 67 14.91 -6.66 -7.76
C GLY A 67 15.63 -6.58 -9.11
N GLU A 68 15.48 -7.62 -9.94
CA GLU A 68 16.07 -7.64 -11.27
C GLU A 68 15.45 -6.61 -12.24
N VAL A 69 14.17 -6.24 -12.08
CA VAL A 69 13.55 -5.14 -12.84
C VAL A 69 14.17 -3.81 -12.43
N LEU A 70 14.34 -3.57 -11.14
CA LEU A 70 14.96 -2.36 -10.61
C LEU A 70 16.45 -2.26 -10.96
N GLU A 71 17.15 -3.39 -11.13
CA GLU A 71 18.52 -3.42 -11.64
C GLU A 71 18.61 -3.04 -13.12
N LYS A 72 17.70 -3.56 -13.95
CA LYS A 72 17.67 -3.25 -15.40
C LYS A 72 17.14 -1.86 -15.69
N PHE A 73 16.20 -1.39 -14.87
CA PHE A 73 15.51 -0.12 -15.04
C PHE A 73 15.66 0.71 -13.75
N PRO A 74 16.85 1.31 -13.54
CA PRO A 74 17.10 2.12 -12.36
C PRO A 74 16.18 3.34 -12.28
N SER A 75 15.57 3.79 -13.38
CA SER A 75 14.56 4.85 -13.42
C SER A 75 13.31 4.55 -12.59
N PHE A 76 13.05 3.27 -12.28
CA PHE A 76 11.97 2.88 -11.38
C PHE A 76 12.37 2.89 -9.91
N LYS A 77 13.67 2.98 -9.59
CA LYS A 77 14.08 3.19 -8.22
C LYS A 77 13.67 4.60 -7.84
N GLY A 78 13.13 4.74 -6.62
CA GLY A 78 12.88 6.07 -6.10
C GLY A 78 14.21 6.79 -5.96
N ASP A 79 14.40 7.86 -6.72
CA ASP A 79 15.36 8.86 -6.29
C ASP A 79 14.96 9.26 -4.88
N LYS A 80 15.93 9.32 -3.96
CA LYS A 80 15.76 10.09 -2.74
C LYS A 80 15.73 11.59 -3.10
N GLU A 81 14.92 12.00 -4.06
CA GLU A 81 14.49 13.39 -4.13
C GLU A 81 13.59 13.60 -2.93
N ASP A 82 14.21 14.12 -1.87
CA ASP A 82 13.70 15.17 -0.98
C ASP A 82 12.20 15.49 -1.17
N ASN A 83 11.32 14.52 -0.89
CA ASN A 83 9.91 14.77 -0.56
C ASN A 83 9.83 15.35 0.86
N GLY A 84 10.66 16.36 1.12
CA GLY A 84 10.98 16.94 2.41
C GLY A 84 11.44 18.38 2.22
N ALA A 85 10.49 19.27 1.91
CA ALA A 85 10.57 20.69 2.21
C ALA A 85 11.80 21.46 1.67
N LYS A 86 11.87 21.70 0.36
CA LYS A 86 12.61 22.86 -0.18
C LYS A 86 11.66 23.82 -0.90
N GLY A 87 11.09 24.71 -0.09
CA GLY A 87 11.12 26.13 -0.45
C GLY A 87 9.89 26.75 -1.10
N MET A 88 8.67 26.30 -0.79
CA MET A 88 7.50 27.19 -0.92
C MET A 88 7.06 27.65 0.46
N ASN A 89 7.62 28.77 0.93
CA ASN A 89 6.91 29.68 1.82
C ASN A 89 7.47 31.10 1.69
N VAL A 90 7.05 31.78 0.63
CA VAL A 90 7.24 33.22 0.42
C VAL A 90 6.14 33.97 1.19
N PHE A 91 6.09 33.81 2.52
CA PHE A 91 5.26 34.64 3.39
C PHE A 91 6.03 35.02 4.66
N ALA A 92 6.67 36.18 4.55
CA ALA A 92 6.79 37.24 5.54
C ALA A 92 6.85 36.85 7.04
N LYS A 93 8.06 37.05 7.59
CA LYS A 93 8.34 37.66 8.91
C LYS A 93 7.11 38.24 9.61
N GLY A 94 6.55 37.49 10.55
CA GLY A 94 5.54 37.95 11.50
C GLY A 94 5.71 37.19 12.81
N GLU A 95 6.24 37.86 13.83
CA GLU A 95 6.38 37.32 15.18
C GLU A 95 4.99 37.03 15.76
N HIS A 96 4.63 35.75 15.89
CA HIS A 96 3.49 35.34 16.70
C HIS A 96 3.98 34.91 18.08
N GLN A 97 4.17 35.89 18.97
CA GLN A 97 4.15 35.61 20.41
C GLN A 97 2.69 35.40 20.85
N SER A 98 2.32 34.17 21.20
CA SER A 98 1.18 33.98 22.11
C SER A 98 1.64 33.18 23.32
N LYS A 99 1.76 33.90 24.43
CA LYS A 99 1.92 33.42 25.79
C LYS A 99 0.87 32.34 26.12
N ASN A 100 1.31 31.36 26.89
CA ASN A 100 0.53 30.51 27.80
C ASN A 100 -0.23 29.31 27.21
N LYS A 101 0.39 28.13 27.28
CA LYS A 101 0.01 27.03 28.21
C LYS A 101 0.99 25.87 28.00
N SER A 102 1.99 25.79 28.88
CA SER A 102 2.85 24.62 29.02
C SER A 102 2.03 23.45 29.56
N GLY A 103 1.57 22.59 28.67
CA GLY A 103 1.10 21.25 28.98
C GLY A 103 1.31 20.44 27.71
N SER A 104 2.18 19.43 27.78
CA SER A 104 2.45 18.57 26.63
C SER A 104 1.12 18.00 26.13
N ILE A 105 0.95 17.86 24.81
CA ILE A 105 -0.21 17.17 24.22
C ILE A 105 -0.41 15.77 24.84
N VAL A 106 0.69 15.16 25.28
CA VAL A 106 0.69 13.88 26.01
C VAL A 106 -0.02 13.98 27.38
N ASP A 107 0.10 15.12 28.07
CA ASP A 107 -0.55 15.34 29.37
C ASP A 107 -2.05 15.59 29.21
N GLN A 108 -2.45 16.32 28.17
CA GLN A 108 -3.87 16.52 27.85
C GLN A 108 -4.56 15.19 27.47
N PHE A 109 -3.86 14.32 26.74
CA PHE A 109 -4.40 13.04 26.31
C PHE A 109 -4.57 12.06 27.48
N LYS A 110 -3.60 12.00 28.40
CA LYS A 110 -3.71 11.19 29.63
C LYS A 110 -4.82 11.67 30.56
N ALA A 111 -4.98 12.99 30.70
CA ALA A 111 -6.04 13.56 31.54
C ALA A 111 -7.45 13.24 31.01
N ALA A 112 -7.61 13.13 29.69
CA ALA A 112 -8.91 12.84 29.07
C ALA A 112 -9.41 11.40 29.33
N TRP A 113 -8.53 10.47 29.66
CA TRP A 113 -8.87 9.05 29.79
C TRP A 113 -8.96 8.54 31.23
N ASN A 114 -8.60 9.37 32.22
CA ASN A 114 -8.63 9.00 33.63
C ASN A 114 -9.88 9.53 34.36
N LYS A 115 -11.07 9.36 33.77
CA LYS A 115 -12.35 9.79 34.33
C LYS A 115 -13.25 8.60 34.66
#